data_AF-A0AAW1IPX1-F1
#
_entry.id   AF-A0AAW1IPX1-F1
#
_cell.length_a   1.000
_cell.length_b   1.000
_cell.length_c   1.000
_cell.angle_alpha   90.00
_cell.angle_beta   90.00
_cell.angle_gamma   90.00
#
_symmetry.space_group_name_H-M   'P 1'
#
loop_
_entity.id
_entity.type
_entity.pdbx_description
1 polymer ?
#
loop_
_entity_poly.entity_id
_entity_poly.type
_entity_poly.pdbx_seq_one_letter_code
_entity_poly.pdbx_strand_id
1 'polypeptide(L)'
;MAYQMFFISTIACMAMLVSVAYATDPTQLQDFCVATNDPNNAVFVNGLFCKNPMDATPEDFFFKGLDIPATTNNRLGSNVTLVSPMNLAGLNTLGISVARLDFAPYGLISPHTHPRATEVFTVLDGTIYVGFVTSNQANGGNKLFAKVLNKGDVFVFPQGLIHFQLNIGKTPAVAFSGLSSQNPGVVTVSNAVFGSQPPISVDVLTKAFQLDAGVIKYLQSKFSMGS
;
A
#
# COMPACT_ATOMS: atom_id res chain seq x y z
N MET A 1 -35.89 -42.22 1.48
CA MET A 1 -34.76 -42.17 2.44
C MET A 1 -33.40 -42.05 1.75
N ALA A 2 -33.00 -42.95 0.85
CA ALA A 2 -31.65 -42.92 0.22
C ALA A 2 -31.32 -41.62 -0.55
N TYR A 3 -32.24 -41.10 -1.37
CA TYR A 3 -32.05 -39.84 -2.10
C TYR A 3 -31.84 -38.62 -1.19
N GLN A 4 -32.55 -38.62 -0.06
CA GLN A 4 -32.51 -37.53 0.91
C GLN A 4 -31.20 -37.55 1.70
N MET A 5 -30.71 -38.75 2.05
CA MET A 5 -29.36 -38.93 2.63
C MET A 5 -28.27 -38.54 1.63
N PHE A 6 -28.40 -38.89 0.35
CA PHE A 6 -27.42 -38.54 -0.67
C PHE A 6 -27.35 -37.03 -0.87
N PHE A 7 -28.50 -36.35 -0.93
CA PHE A 7 -28.59 -34.90 -1.08
C PHE A 7 -28.00 -34.14 0.11
N ILE A 8 -28.27 -34.58 1.34
CA ILE A 8 -27.69 -33.99 2.56
C ILE A 8 -26.17 -34.21 2.57
N SER A 9 -25.70 -35.40 2.19
CA SER A 9 -24.28 -35.73 2.13
C SER A 9 -23.54 -34.89 1.08
N THR A 10 -24.14 -34.64 -0.09
CA THR A 10 -23.56 -33.77 -1.12
C THR A 10 -23.48 -32.31 -0.67
N ILE A 11 -24.50 -31.78 0.01
CA ILE A 11 -24.47 -30.42 0.57
C ILE A 11 -23.39 -30.29 1.65
N ALA A 12 -23.28 -31.28 2.54
CA ALA A 12 -22.26 -31.30 3.59
C ALA A 12 -20.84 -31.37 3.01
N CYS A 13 -20.60 -32.20 1.99
CA CYS A 13 -19.33 -32.24 1.26
C CYS A 13 -19.02 -30.90 0.57
N MET A 14 -20.02 -30.27 -0.05
CA MET A 14 -19.81 -29.00 -0.74
C MET A 14 -19.53 -27.84 0.23
N ALA A 15 -20.17 -27.85 1.41
CA ALA A 15 -19.90 -26.90 2.48
C ALA A 15 -18.48 -27.04 3.07
N MET A 16 -17.95 -28.27 3.16
CA MET A 16 -16.57 -28.53 3.60
C MET A 16 -15.50 -28.12 2.57
N LEU A 17 -15.89 -27.91 1.31
CA LEU A 17 -15.00 -27.44 0.24
C LEU A 17 -14.96 -25.90 0.12
N VAL A 18 -15.76 -25.17 0.90
CA VAL A 18 -15.74 -23.71 0.91
C VAL A 18 -14.60 -23.24 1.81
N SER A 19 -13.42 -23.04 1.22
CA SER A 19 -12.36 -22.29 1.88
C SER A 19 -12.72 -20.81 1.92
N VAL A 20 -12.77 -20.24 3.12
CA VAL A 20 -12.94 -18.80 3.30
C VAL A 20 -11.62 -18.14 2.91
N ALA A 21 -11.57 -17.50 1.74
CA ALA A 21 -10.45 -16.66 1.36
C ALA A 21 -10.58 -15.31 2.07
N TYR A 22 -9.64 -15.00 2.96
CA TYR A 22 -9.52 -13.68 3.56
C TYR A 22 -8.69 -12.77 2.63
N ALA A 23 -9.20 -11.58 2.34
CA ALA A 23 -8.52 -10.58 1.51
C ALA A 23 -7.64 -9.61 2.33
N THR A 24 -7.36 -9.96 3.58
CA THR A 24 -6.55 -9.21 4.55
C THR A 24 -5.38 -10.07 5.02
N ASP A 25 -4.44 -9.46 5.73
CA ASP A 25 -3.39 -10.22 6.42
C ASP A 25 -4.02 -11.32 7.31
N PRO A 26 -3.44 -12.54 7.32
CA PRO A 26 -3.90 -13.60 8.22
C PRO A 26 -3.79 -13.15 9.68
N THR A 27 -4.78 -13.52 10.50
CA THR A 27 -4.71 -13.30 11.95
C THR A 27 -3.52 -14.06 12.55
N GLN A 28 -2.85 -13.47 13.55
CA GLN A 28 -1.79 -14.17 14.27
C GLN A 28 -2.33 -15.41 15.00
N LEU A 29 -1.50 -16.46 15.09
CA LEU A 29 -1.81 -17.71 15.79
C LEU A 29 -1.13 -17.81 17.17
N GLN A 30 -0.36 -16.79 17.54
CA GLN A 30 0.38 -16.65 18.79
C GLN A 30 0.59 -15.16 19.08
N ASP A 31 1.07 -14.81 20.27
CA ASP A 31 1.22 -13.42 20.72
C ASP A 31 2.08 -12.56 19.78
N PHE A 32 3.20 -13.11 19.28
CA PHE A 32 4.09 -12.45 18.33
C PHE A 32 4.90 -13.44 17.49
N CYS A 33 5.43 -12.96 16.37
CA CYS A 33 6.23 -13.76 15.44
C CYS A 33 7.32 -12.89 14.78
N VAL A 34 8.36 -12.54 15.52
CA VAL A 34 9.43 -11.63 15.06
C VAL A 34 10.07 -12.14 13.77
N ALA A 35 10.02 -11.34 12.70
CA ALA A 35 10.59 -11.71 11.40
C ALA A 35 12.09 -12.06 11.49
N THR A 36 12.52 -13.09 10.75
CA THR A 36 13.93 -13.46 10.61
C THR A 36 14.27 -13.79 9.16
N ASN A 37 15.52 -13.49 8.77
CA ASN A 37 16.08 -13.78 7.46
C ASN A 37 17.13 -14.90 7.55
N ASP A 38 16.81 -16.01 8.23
CA ASP A 38 17.73 -17.15 8.33
C ASP A 38 18.00 -17.73 6.93
N PRO A 39 19.23 -17.61 6.40
CA PRO A 39 19.57 -18.06 5.06
C PRO A 39 19.48 -19.59 4.89
N ASN A 40 19.42 -20.36 5.99
CA ASN A 40 19.20 -21.80 5.94
C ASN A 40 17.73 -22.16 5.67
N ASN A 41 16.81 -21.22 5.87
CA ASN A 41 15.38 -21.37 5.61
C ASN A 41 15.01 -20.76 4.25
N ALA A 42 15.64 -21.22 3.17
CA ALA A 42 15.51 -20.70 1.81
C ALA A 42 14.14 -20.96 1.13
N VAL A 43 13.06 -21.08 1.90
CA VAL A 43 11.71 -21.36 1.39
C VAL A 43 10.89 -20.06 1.33
N PHE A 44 10.17 -19.83 0.23
CA PHE A 44 9.25 -18.70 0.12
C PHE A 44 7.92 -19.04 0.79
N VAL A 45 7.57 -18.33 1.87
CA VAL A 45 6.31 -18.48 2.61
C VAL A 45 5.43 -17.25 2.45
N ASN A 46 4.13 -17.37 2.77
CA ASN A 46 3.27 -16.20 2.87
C ASN A 46 3.62 -15.40 4.14
N GLY A 47 4.34 -14.29 3.98
CA GLY A 47 4.85 -13.48 5.09
C GLY A 47 6.35 -13.70 5.29
N LEU A 48 6.80 -13.80 6.54
CA LEU A 48 8.20 -14.00 6.91
C LEU A 48 8.33 -15.09 7.97
N PHE A 49 9.48 -15.78 7.98
CA PHE A 49 9.81 -16.72 9.05
C PHE A 49 9.92 -16.02 10.39
N CYS A 50 9.74 -16.79 11.45
CA CYS A 50 9.80 -16.27 12.81
C CYS A 50 11.03 -16.76 13.56
N LYS A 51 11.66 -15.85 14.28
CA LYS A 51 12.66 -16.14 15.31
C LYS A 51 12.03 -17.00 16.42
N ASN A 52 12.83 -17.78 17.12
CA ASN A 52 12.39 -18.43 18.37
C ASN A 52 11.87 -17.35 19.35
N PRO A 53 10.65 -17.48 19.89
CA PRO A 53 10.08 -16.49 20.80
C PRO A 53 10.94 -16.24 22.05
N MET A 54 11.69 -17.24 22.51
CA MET A 54 12.57 -17.11 23.69
C MET A 54 13.82 -16.25 23.42
N ASP A 55 14.17 -16.02 22.16
CA ASP A 55 15.29 -15.18 21.78
C ASP A 55 14.85 -13.74 21.48
N ALA A 56 13.54 -13.43 21.56
CA ALA A 56 13.02 -12.10 21.28
C ALA A 56 13.45 -11.09 22.37
N THR A 57 13.73 -9.87 21.93
CA THR A 57 14.18 -8.76 22.78
C THR A 57 13.31 -7.51 22.52
N PRO A 58 13.30 -6.51 23.43
CA PRO A 58 12.59 -5.25 23.18
C PRO A 58 12.97 -4.58 21.86
N GLU A 59 14.22 -4.79 21.42
CA GLU A 59 14.77 -4.18 20.21
C GLU A 59 14.16 -4.76 18.92
N ASP A 60 13.60 -5.97 18.99
CA ASP A 60 12.83 -6.56 17.89
C ASP A 60 11.48 -5.84 17.67
N PHE A 61 11.01 -5.08 18.67
CA PHE A 61 9.72 -4.36 18.67
C PHE A 61 9.89 -2.83 18.70
N PHE A 62 11.11 -2.33 18.50
CA PHE A 62 11.41 -0.91 18.57
C PHE A 62 11.97 -0.36 17.26
N PHE A 63 11.42 0.76 16.79
CA PHE A 63 11.94 1.52 15.65
C PHE A 63 12.15 2.98 16.08
N LYS A 64 13.36 3.51 15.83
CA LYS A 64 13.72 4.91 16.12
C LYS A 64 13.87 5.72 14.84
N GLY A 65 13.69 7.04 14.94
CA GLY A 65 14.04 7.98 13.88
C GLY A 65 12.87 8.47 13.01
N LEU A 66 11.63 8.06 13.30
CA LEU A 66 10.45 8.63 12.65
C LEU A 66 10.20 10.10 13.03
N ASP A 67 10.90 10.64 14.03
CA ASP A 67 10.92 12.06 14.35
C ASP A 67 11.76 12.88 13.35
N ILE A 68 12.74 12.25 12.71
CA ILE A 68 13.68 12.89 11.78
C ILE A 68 13.04 12.99 10.38
N PRO A 69 12.91 14.20 9.80
CA PRO A 69 12.40 14.37 8.45
C PRO A 69 13.32 13.71 7.40
N ALA A 70 12.73 12.98 6.45
CA ALA A 70 13.46 12.46 5.30
C ALA A 70 13.69 13.56 4.24
N THR A 71 14.71 13.38 3.40
CA THR A 71 15.01 14.35 2.32
C THR A 71 13.91 14.36 1.26
N THR A 72 13.42 15.54 0.93
CA THR A 72 12.45 15.79 -0.13
C THR A 72 13.10 16.35 -1.39
N ASN A 73 14.43 16.28 -1.52
CA ASN A 73 15.19 16.77 -2.68
C ASN A 73 15.07 15.82 -3.88
N ASN A 74 13.85 15.69 -4.41
CA ASN A 74 13.55 14.92 -5.59
C ASN A 74 12.46 15.65 -6.42
N ARG A 75 12.16 15.13 -7.60
CA ARG A 75 11.23 15.79 -8.55
C ARG A 75 9.82 15.96 -8.02
N LEU A 76 9.40 15.08 -7.11
CA LEU A 76 8.06 15.11 -6.52
C LEU A 76 8.03 15.95 -5.23
N GLY A 77 9.18 16.31 -4.66
CA GLY A 77 9.23 17.12 -3.45
C GLY A 77 8.66 16.41 -2.21
N SER A 78 8.72 15.08 -2.16
CA SER A 78 8.11 14.30 -1.08
C SER A 78 8.93 13.03 -0.77
N ASN A 79 8.75 12.48 0.43
CA ASN A 79 9.39 11.23 0.84
C ASN A 79 8.46 10.43 1.76
N VAL A 80 8.49 9.10 1.66
CA VAL A 80 7.73 8.19 2.50
C VAL A 80 8.71 7.25 3.21
N THR A 81 8.77 7.35 4.54
CA THR A 81 9.50 6.41 5.39
C THR A 81 8.52 5.39 5.94
N LEU A 82 8.41 4.23 5.26
CA LEU A 82 7.58 3.11 5.70
C LEU A 82 8.29 2.28 6.77
N VAL A 83 7.58 1.98 7.86
CA VAL A 83 7.96 1.02 8.89
C VAL A 83 7.10 -0.22 8.73
N SER A 84 7.74 -1.33 8.39
CA SER A 84 7.14 -2.62 8.08
C SER A 84 7.98 -3.75 8.71
N PRO A 85 7.59 -5.02 8.61
CA PRO A 85 8.42 -6.13 9.10
C PRO A 85 9.86 -6.16 8.57
N MET A 86 10.13 -5.46 7.46
CA MET A 86 11.47 -5.38 6.87
C MET A 86 12.45 -4.53 7.70
N ASN A 87 11.96 -3.60 8.50
CA ASN A 87 12.79 -2.73 9.34
C ASN A 87 12.33 -2.65 10.81
N LEU A 88 11.15 -3.20 11.12
CA LEU A 88 10.64 -3.45 12.46
C LEU A 88 10.06 -4.88 12.50
N ALA A 89 10.95 -5.85 12.76
CA ALA A 89 10.66 -7.28 12.62
C ALA A 89 9.46 -7.76 13.45
N GLY A 90 9.19 -7.13 14.60
CA GLY A 90 8.05 -7.41 15.46
C GLY A 90 6.68 -7.14 14.82
N LEU A 91 6.59 -6.41 13.70
CA LEU A 91 5.34 -6.19 12.97
C LEU A 91 4.83 -7.43 12.22
N ASN A 92 5.67 -8.46 12.05
CA ASN A 92 5.28 -9.65 11.31
C ASN A 92 4.12 -10.37 12.01
N THR A 93 3.14 -10.79 11.20
CA THR A 93 1.85 -11.40 11.57
C THR A 93 0.83 -10.48 12.23
N LEU A 94 1.16 -9.21 12.51
CA LEU A 94 0.27 -8.30 13.26
C LEU A 94 -0.68 -7.47 12.38
N GLY A 95 -0.60 -7.61 11.05
CA GLY A 95 -1.58 -7.02 10.14
C GLY A 95 -1.54 -5.50 10.03
N ILE A 96 -0.45 -4.84 10.46
CA ILE A 96 -0.34 -3.37 10.43
C ILE A 96 1.06 -2.89 10.03
N SER A 97 1.12 -1.67 9.51
CA SER A 97 2.35 -0.91 9.31
C SER A 97 2.09 0.59 9.50
N VAL A 98 3.17 1.38 9.61
CA VAL A 98 3.08 2.83 9.75
C VAL A 98 4.05 3.51 8.81
N ALA A 99 3.69 4.66 8.24
CA ALA A 99 4.58 5.45 7.41
C ALA A 99 4.59 6.90 7.86
N ARG A 100 5.78 7.52 7.88
CA ARG A 100 5.92 8.97 7.92
C ARG A 100 6.00 9.50 6.49
N LEU A 101 5.31 10.60 6.23
CA LEU A 101 5.35 11.30 4.96
C LEU A 101 5.86 12.72 5.18
N ASP A 102 6.94 13.08 4.51
CA ASP A 102 7.52 14.42 4.51
C ASP A 102 7.30 15.08 3.14
N PHE A 103 6.86 16.33 3.15
CA PHE A 103 6.58 17.10 1.93
C PHE A 103 7.35 18.42 1.96
N ALA A 104 8.08 18.73 0.90
CA ALA A 104 8.49 20.09 0.58
C ALA A 104 7.25 20.96 0.29
N PRO A 105 7.37 22.30 0.26
CA PRO A 105 6.33 23.15 -0.32
C PRO A 105 5.95 22.65 -1.71
N TYR A 106 4.66 22.46 -1.97
CA TYR A 106 4.14 21.91 -3.24
C TYR A 106 4.55 20.47 -3.57
N GLY A 107 5.08 19.74 -2.57
CA GLY A 107 5.41 18.32 -2.70
C GLY A 107 4.19 17.45 -2.94
N LEU A 108 4.33 16.44 -3.80
CA LEU A 108 3.29 15.53 -4.24
C LEU A 108 3.68 14.09 -3.91
N ILE A 109 2.77 13.35 -3.29
CA ILE A 109 2.75 11.89 -3.41
C ILE A 109 1.78 11.57 -4.55
N SER A 110 2.36 11.08 -5.64
CA SER A 110 1.66 10.85 -6.92
C SER A 110 0.48 9.90 -6.76
N PRO A 111 -0.50 9.93 -7.68
CA PRO A 111 -1.58 8.94 -7.71
C PRO A 111 -1.05 7.51 -7.61
N HIS A 112 -1.47 6.80 -6.56
CA HIS A 112 -1.04 5.45 -6.25
C HIS A 112 -2.15 4.66 -5.55
N THR A 113 -1.93 3.36 -5.36
CA THR A 113 -2.83 2.49 -4.62
C THR A 113 -2.05 1.52 -3.73
N HIS A 114 -2.68 1.14 -2.61
CA HIS A 114 -2.24 0.04 -1.75
C HIS A 114 -3.10 -1.19 -2.04
N PRO A 115 -2.58 -2.21 -2.76
CA PRO A 115 -3.38 -3.37 -3.13
C PRO A 115 -3.83 -4.21 -1.92
N ARG A 116 -3.14 -4.09 -0.78
CA ARG A 116 -3.34 -4.96 0.39
C ARG A 116 -3.70 -4.23 1.68
N ALA A 117 -3.87 -2.91 1.67
CA ALA A 117 -4.20 -2.16 2.87
C ALA A 117 -5.14 -0.99 2.62
N THR A 118 -6.02 -0.74 3.60
CA THR A 118 -6.63 0.57 3.82
C THR A 118 -5.62 1.43 4.57
N GLU A 119 -5.64 2.73 4.31
CA GLU A 119 -4.77 3.71 4.94
C GLU A 119 -5.59 4.74 5.73
N VAL A 120 -5.16 5.04 6.96
CA VAL A 120 -5.62 6.21 7.72
C VAL A 120 -4.49 7.23 7.79
N PHE A 121 -4.73 8.42 7.26
CA PHE A 121 -3.75 9.49 7.09
C PHE A 121 -4.06 10.65 8.04
N THR A 122 -3.08 11.06 8.84
CA THR A 122 -3.19 12.14 9.83
C THR A 122 -2.13 13.20 9.59
N VAL A 123 -2.54 14.46 9.44
CA VAL A 123 -1.61 15.58 9.28
C VAL A 123 -1.05 15.99 10.63
N LEU A 124 0.27 15.98 10.78
CA LEU A 124 0.93 16.48 11.99
C LEU A 124 1.34 17.95 11.89
N ASP A 125 1.65 18.43 10.69
CA ASP A 125 1.90 19.84 10.42
C ASP A 125 1.70 20.20 8.94
N GLY A 126 1.40 21.47 8.67
CA GLY A 126 1.16 21.99 7.33
C GLY A 126 -0.29 21.83 6.82
N THR A 127 -0.45 21.97 5.50
CA THR A 127 -1.76 21.96 4.82
C THR A 127 -1.69 21.10 3.55
N ILE A 128 -2.44 19.99 3.54
CA ILE A 128 -2.32 18.96 2.51
C ILE A 128 -3.68 18.76 1.83
N TYR A 129 -3.72 18.92 0.52
CA TYR A 129 -4.85 18.52 -0.32
C TYR A 129 -4.75 17.01 -0.61
N VAL A 130 -5.75 16.25 -0.20
CA VAL A 130 -5.79 14.80 -0.41
C VAL A 130 -7.04 14.40 -1.17
N GLY A 131 -7.01 13.23 -1.81
CA GLY A 131 -8.22 12.61 -2.32
C GLY A 131 -8.04 11.20 -2.84
N PHE A 132 -9.14 10.45 -2.93
CA PHE A 132 -9.22 9.17 -3.61
C PHE A 132 -10.32 9.16 -4.66
N VAL A 133 -10.16 8.28 -5.65
CA VAL A 133 -11.10 8.10 -6.75
C VAL A 133 -11.76 6.73 -6.62
N THR A 134 -13.09 6.68 -6.69
CA THR A 134 -13.83 5.41 -6.64
C THR A 134 -13.55 4.55 -7.86
N SER A 135 -13.78 3.24 -7.74
CA SER A 135 -13.94 2.35 -8.89
C SER A 135 -15.09 2.81 -9.81
N ASN A 136 -15.22 2.17 -10.97
CA ASN A 136 -16.32 2.43 -11.89
C ASN A 136 -17.65 2.14 -11.19
N GLN A 137 -18.45 3.17 -11.01
CA GLN A 137 -19.75 3.07 -10.36
C GLN A 137 -20.82 2.60 -11.36
N ALA A 138 -21.98 2.15 -10.87
CA ALA A 138 -23.07 1.67 -11.71
C ALA A 138 -23.59 2.72 -12.73
N ASN A 139 -23.36 4.02 -12.46
CA ASN A 139 -23.66 5.12 -13.38
C ASN A 139 -22.58 5.37 -14.45
N GLY A 140 -21.56 4.51 -14.53
CA GLY A 140 -20.50 4.56 -15.53
C GLY A 140 -19.34 5.53 -15.22
N GLY A 141 -19.37 6.23 -14.09
CA GLY A 141 -18.32 7.21 -13.72
C GLY A 141 -17.44 6.79 -12.55
N ASN A 142 -16.26 7.40 -12.47
CA ASN A 142 -15.45 7.46 -11.25
C ASN A 142 -15.76 8.76 -10.50
N LYS A 143 -15.79 8.73 -9.17
CA LYS A 143 -16.02 9.91 -8.33
C LYS A 143 -14.79 10.23 -7.49
N LEU A 144 -14.37 11.49 -7.50
CA LEU A 144 -13.33 12.00 -6.60
C LEU A 144 -13.94 12.39 -5.25
N PHE A 145 -13.35 11.90 -4.18
CA PHE A 145 -13.55 12.40 -2.82
C PHE A 145 -12.27 13.07 -2.37
N ALA A 146 -12.31 14.38 -2.11
CA ALA A 146 -11.14 15.16 -1.79
C ALA A 146 -11.42 16.20 -0.71
N LYS A 147 -10.37 16.56 0.04
CA LYS A 147 -10.42 17.52 1.14
C LYS A 147 -9.06 18.19 1.30
N VAL A 148 -9.06 19.44 1.74
CA VAL A 148 -7.86 20.08 2.31
C VAL A 148 -7.83 19.78 3.80
N LEU A 149 -6.74 19.18 4.26
CA LEU A 149 -6.48 18.83 5.64
C LEU A 149 -5.47 19.79 6.25
N ASN A 150 -5.67 20.15 7.51
CA ASN A 150 -4.73 20.91 8.34
C ASN A 150 -4.23 20.03 9.48
N LYS A 151 -3.26 20.55 10.25
CA LYS A 151 -2.75 19.89 11.45
C LYS A 151 -3.86 19.34 12.35
N GLY A 152 -3.79 18.05 12.66
CA GLY A 152 -4.74 17.31 13.48
C GLY A 152 -5.89 16.65 12.70
N ASP A 153 -6.09 17.03 11.43
CA ASP A 153 -7.13 16.42 10.59
C ASP A 153 -6.72 15.01 10.14
N VAL A 154 -7.73 14.16 9.97
CA VAL A 154 -7.60 12.75 9.57
C VAL A 154 -8.43 12.48 8.32
N PHE A 155 -7.93 11.63 7.42
CA PHE A 155 -8.64 11.17 6.23
C PHE A 155 -8.34 9.69 5.95
N VAL A 156 -9.29 8.96 5.38
CA VAL A 156 -9.16 7.52 5.11
C VAL A 156 -9.13 7.25 3.61
N PHE A 157 -8.21 6.39 3.19
CA PHE A 157 -8.12 5.89 1.81
C PHE A 157 -8.49 4.40 1.79
N PRO A 158 -9.62 4.01 1.19
CA PRO A 158 -10.02 2.61 1.11
C PRO A 158 -9.02 1.76 0.32
N GLN A 159 -8.83 0.52 0.76
CA GLN A 159 -7.94 -0.44 0.10
C GLN A 159 -8.17 -0.53 -1.41
N GLY A 160 -7.08 -0.51 -2.16
CA GLY A 160 -7.09 -0.69 -3.61
C GLY A 160 -7.50 0.54 -4.42
N LEU A 161 -8.02 1.61 -3.82
CA LEU A 161 -8.40 2.82 -4.56
C LEU A 161 -7.21 3.74 -4.87
N ILE A 162 -7.24 4.33 -6.06
CA ILE A 162 -6.26 5.35 -6.46
C ILE A 162 -6.46 6.57 -5.60
N HIS A 163 -5.41 7.05 -4.97
CA HIS A 163 -5.41 8.24 -4.13
C HIS A 163 -4.08 9.00 -4.21
N PHE A 164 -4.05 10.22 -3.67
CA PHE A 164 -2.90 11.13 -3.74
C PHE A 164 -2.89 12.11 -2.57
N GLN A 165 -1.74 12.75 -2.35
CA GLN A 165 -1.55 13.82 -1.39
C GLN A 165 -0.66 14.92 -1.98
N LEU A 166 -1.09 16.18 -1.88
CA LEU A 166 -0.36 17.34 -2.37
C LEU A 166 -0.25 18.37 -1.24
N ASN A 167 0.96 18.70 -0.82
CA ASN A 167 1.17 19.85 0.06
C ASN A 167 0.84 21.14 -0.71
N ILE A 168 -0.23 21.85 -0.35
CA ILE A 168 -0.59 23.12 -1.00
C ILE A 168 -0.05 24.34 -0.24
N GLY A 169 0.63 24.10 0.88
CA GLY A 169 1.28 25.12 1.69
C GLY A 169 2.58 25.63 1.09
N LYS A 170 2.99 26.82 1.56
CA LYS A 170 4.29 27.44 1.23
C LYS A 170 5.44 26.95 2.11
N THR A 171 5.13 26.13 3.11
CA THR A 171 6.08 25.54 4.06
C THR A 171 6.07 24.02 3.91
N PRO A 172 7.11 23.32 4.40
CA PRO A 172 7.07 21.87 4.52
C PRO A 172 5.85 21.40 5.33
N ALA A 173 5.40 20.18 5.03
CA ALA A 173 4.32 19.51 5.74
C ALA A 173 4.73 18.09 6.14
N VAL A 174 4.15 17.57 7.21
CA VAL A 174 4.41 16.22 7.72
C VAL A 174 3.12 15.53 8.10
N ALA A 175 3.02 14.25 7.76
CA ALA A 175 1.88 13.41 8.08
C ALA A 175 2.33 12.00 8.48
N PHE A 176 1.44 11.28 9.16
CA PHE A 176 1.57 9.85 9.41
C PHE A 176 0.41 9.08 8.80
N SER A 177 0.74 7.89 8.31
CA SER A 177 -0.23 6.94 7.81
C SER A 177 -0.14 5.63 8.59
N GLY A 178 -1.27 5.17 9.13
CA GLY A 178 -1.43 3.79 9.58
C GLY A 178 -2.03 2.95 8.45
N LEU A 179 -1.49 1.77 8.21
CA LEU A 179 -1.96 0.87 7.14
C LEU A 179 -2.38 -0.48 7.72
N SER A 180 -3.49 -1.01 7.21
CA SER A 180 -4.10 -2.27 7.68
C SER A 180 -3.46 -3.53 7.10
N SER A 181 -2.15 -3.51 6.87
CA SER A 181 -1.34 -4.68 6.50
C SER A 181 0.10 -4.45 6.90
N GLN A 182 0.80 -5.53 7.27
CA GLN A 182 2.24 -5.54 7.47
C GLN A 182 3.00 -5.24 6.17
N ASN A 183 2.39 -5.54 5.02
CA ASN A 183 2.94 -5.29 3.69
C ASN A 183 1.85 -4.68 2.78
N PRO A 184 1.56 -3.37 2.89
CA PRO A 184 0.48 -2.73 2.14
C PRO A 184 0.70 -2.81 0.62
N GLY A 185 1.97 -2.81 0.19
CA GLY A 185 2.36 -2.63 -1.21
C GLY A 185 2.07 -1.23 -1.71
N VAL A 186 2.75 -0.80 -2.76
CA VAL A 186 2.48 0.49 -3.41
C VAL A 186 2.52 0.28 -4.92
N VAL A 187 1.48 0.74 -5.60
CA VAL A 187 1.46 0.83 -7.07
C VAL A 187 1.31 2.29 -7.44
N THR A 188 2.44 2.96 -7.70
CA THR A 188 2.44 4.31 -8.27
C THR A 188 1.97 4.23 -9.72
N VAL A 189 0.82 4.84 -10.02
CA VAL A 189 0.12 4.66 -11.31
C VAL A 189 1.03 5.04 -12.48
N SER A 190 1.71 6.17 -12.40
CA SER A 190 2.60 6.63 -13.47
C SER A 190 3.77 5.68 -13.72
N ASN A 191 4.40 5.17 -12.66
CA ASN A 191 5.54 4.27 -12.77
C ASN A 191 5.09 2.89 -13.28
N ALA A 192 3.95 2.38 -12.80
CA ALA A 192 3.43 1.09 -13.24
C ALA A 192 2.97 1.12 -14.70
N VAL A 193 2.38 2.22 -15.16
CA VAL A 193 1.87 2.35 -16.54
C VAL A 193 2.98 2.70 -17.53
N PHE A 194 3.85 3.66 -17.20
CA PHE A 194 4.83 4.22 -18.14
C PHE A 194 6.28 3.82 -17.87
N GLY A 195 6.59 3.24 -16.70
CA GLY A 195 7.95 2.87 -16.28
C GLY A 195 8.13 1.39 -15.93
N SER A 196 7.17 0.52 -16.25
CA SER A 196 7.30 -0.91 -15.98
C SER A 196 8.47 -1.52 -16.76
N GLN A 197 9.04 -2.59 -16.20
CA GLN A 197 10.11 -3.37 -16.84
C GLN A 197 9.69 -4.85 -16.91
N PRO A 198 9.46 -5.42 -18.10
CA PRO A 198 9.46 -4.75 -19.42
C PRO A 198 8.34 -3.69 -19.57
N PRO A 199 8.48 -2.72 -20.50
CA PRO A 199 7.48 -1.68 -20.70
C PRO A 199 6.19 -2.24 -21.32
N ILE A 200 5.04 -1.67 -20.93
CA ILE A 200 3.76 -1.94 -21.61
C ILE A 200 3.87 -1.50 -23.08
N SER A 201 3.30 -2.30 -23.99
CA SER A 201 3.29 -2.01 -25.42
C SER A 201 2.77 -0.60 -25.72
N VAL A 202 3.48 0.12 -26.59
CA VAL A 202 3.08 1.46 -27.06
C VAL A 202 1.69 1.41 -27.70
N ASP A 203 1.34 0.34 -28.42
CA ASP A 203 0.03 0.21 -29.07
C ASP A 203 -1.10 0.07 -28.04
N VAL A 204 -0.86 -0.66 -26.95
CA VAL A 204 -1.80 -0.79 -25.83
C VAL A 204 -2.04 0.57 -25.19
N LEU A 205 -0.97 1.31 -24.87
CA LEU A 205 -1.09 2.61 -24.21
C LEU A 205 -1.65 3.69 -25.14
N THR A 206 -1.31 3.67 -26.44
CA THR A 206 -1.88 4.56 -27.47
C THR A 206 -3.39 4.40 -27.50
N LYS A 207 -3.88 3.16 -27.53
CA LYS A 207 -5.32 2.87 -27.54
C LYS A 207 -5.99 3.20 -26.21
N ALA A 208 -5.37 2.86 -25.08
CA ALA A 208 -5.93 3.05 -23.74
C ALA A 208 -6.04 4.53 -23.35
N PHE A 209 -5.01 5.32 -23.66
CA PHE A 209 -4.97 6.75 -23.34
C PHE A 209 -5.52 7.64 -24.46
N GLN A 210 -5.80 7.08 -25.64
CA GLN A 210 -6.28 7.83 -26.82
C GLN A 210 -5.31 8.94 -27.25
N LEU A 211 -4.01 8.66 -27.18
CA LEU A 211 -2.93 9.57 -27.50
C LEU A 211 -2.07 9.00 -28.62
N ASP A 212 -1.36 9.87 -29.34
CA ASP A 212 -0.40 9.43 -30.35
C ASP A 212 0.76 8.66 -29.74
N ALA A 213 1.29 7.69 -30.50
CA ALA A 213 2.43 6.87 -30.10
C ALA A 213 3.66 7.71 -29.70
N GLY A 214 3.87 8.87 -30.33
CA GLY A 214 4.94 9.80 -29.96
C GLY A 214 4.80 10.36 -28.55
N VAL A 215 3.57 10.70 -28.14
CA VAL A 215 3.26 11.17 -26.78
C VAL A 215 3.45 10.04 -25.77
N ILE A 216 3.02 8.83 -26.09
CA ILE A 216 3.22 7.66 -25.22
C ILE A 216 4.71 7.37 -25.00
N LYS A 217 5.51 7.35 -26.08
CA LYS A 217 6.97 7.17 -25.97
C LYS A 217 7.62 8.27 -25.14
N TYR A 218 7.15 9.51 -25.29
CA TYR A 218 7.61 10.62 -24.46
C TYR A 218 7.27 10.39 -22.98
N LEU A 219 6.03 10.01 -22.65
CA LEU A 219 5.65 9.67 -21.28
C LEU A 219 6.52 8.55 -20.73
N GLN A 220 6.67 7.44 -21.45
CA GLN A 220 7.54 6.34 -21.04
C GLN A 220 8.98 6.81 -20.77
N SER A 221 9.53 7.70 -21.61
CA SER A 221 10.89 8.23 -21.43
C SER A 221 11.09 8.99 -20.11
N LYS A 222 10.01 9.57 -19.55
CA LYS A 222 10.07 10.27 -18.25
C LYS A 222 10.18 9.33 -17.06
N PHE A 223 9.78 8.07 -17.23
CA PHE A 223 9.74 7.04 -16.18
C PHE A 223 10.69 5.85 -16.46
N SER A 224 11.40 5.83 -17.59
CA SER A 224 12.27 4.72 -18.01
C SER A 224 13.56 4.57 -17.19
N MET A 225 13.97 5.62 -16.48
CA MET A 225 15.05 5.54 -15.49
C MET A 225 14.39 5.60 -14.12
N GLY A 226 14.35 4.47 -13.42
CA GLY A 226 13.71 4.34 -12.11
C GLY A 226 14.11 5.51 -11.21
N SER A 227 13.16 6.41 -10.98
CA SER A 227 13.28 7.53 -10.04
C SER A 227 12.72 7.14 -8.69
#